data_AF-A0A8S2WIA9-F1
#
_entry.id   AF-A0A8S2WIA9-F1
#
_cell.length_a   1.000
_cell.length_b   1.000
_cell.length_c   1.000
_cell.angle_alpha   90.00
_cell.angle_beta   90.00
_cell.angle_gamma   90.00
#
_symmetry.space_group_name_H-M   'P 1'
#
loop_
_entity.id
_entity.type
_entity.pdbx_description
1 polymer ?
#
loop_
_entity_poly.entity_id
_entity_poly.type
_entity_poly.pdbx_seq_one_letter_code
_entity_poly.pdbx_strand_id
1 'polypeptide(L)'
;RRHDIDNAEIRRFLLCLPDNKTEGLPGYLPIVPNMSVLITHNIATELHISNGSIGRLVKVVYEDEEQSYDASAFSDSTFPSNTVYIRKPLYALVQLPQCKLASTLPDLQPTLVPIVPEQKTIKVDLKSCLSPAQKILLQNKTTITIIRCQLPIIPAYAMTTHKCQGKTLESGVIDIVPPPHAKPDLAQTYVPISRFTSLEAMAILRPFPRSILNPKHHPAMKAGLQRLQSINSTD
;
A
#
# COMPACT_ATOMS: atom_id res chain seq x y z
N ARG A 1 -5.08 9.76 -29.03
CA ARG A 1 -3.60 9.93 -29.01
C ARG A 1 -3.18 10.03 -27.55
N ARG A 2 -2.16 9.26 -27.13
CA ARG A 2 -1.56 9.40 -25.81
C ARG A 2 -0.58 10.57 -25.90
N HIS A 3 -0.73 11.57 -25.04
CA HIS A 3 0.15 12.73 -24.98
C HIS A 3 0.90 12.68 -23.67
N ASP A 4 2.20 12.94 -23.71
CA ASP A 4 2.96 13.15 -22.49
C ASP A 4 2.52 14.48 -21.83
N ILE A 5 2.66 14.53 -20.51
CA ILE A 5 2.26 15.70 -19.72
C ILE A 5 3.48 16.62 -19.61
N ASP A 6 3.51 17.65 -20.46
CA ASP A 6 4.64 18.58 -20.56
C ASP A 6 4.71 19.57 -19.38
N ASN A 7 3.58 19.84 -18.71
CA ASN A 7 3.55 20.75 -17.58
C ASN A 7 4.13 20.07 -16.31
N ALA A 8 5.26 20.59 -15.82
CA ALA A 8 5.98 20.05 -14.68
C ALA A 8 5.19 20.07 -13.36
N GLU A 9 4.38 21.12 -13.11
CA GLU A 9 3.55 21.24 -11.90
C GLU A 9 2.45 20.19 -11.89
N ILE A 10 1.73 20.05 -13.01
CA ILE A 10 0.68 19.03 -13.17
C ILE A 10 1.30 17.63 -13.04
N ARG A 11 2.45 17.39 -13.70
CA ARG A 11 3.16 16.10 -13.59
C ARG A 11 3.53 15.78 -12.15
N ARG A 12 4.11 16.73 -11.41
CA ARG A 12 4.47 16.55 -9.99
C ARG A 12 3.24 16.27 -9.14
N PHE A 13 2.16 17.03 -9.32
CA PHE A 13 0.89 16.81 -8.64
C PHE A 13 0.35 15.41 -8.87
N LEU A 14 0.33 14.94 -10.13
CA LEU A 14 -0.13 13.61 -10.48
C LEU A 14 0.73 12.50 -9.84
N LEU A 15 2.05 12.67 -9.81
CA LEU A 15 2.96 11.71 -9.18
C LEU A 15 2.83 11.68 -7.65
N CYS A 16 2.42 12.78 -7.02
CA CYS A 16 2.17 12.86 -5.58
C CYS A 16 0.75 12.43 -5.16
N LEU A 17 -0.11 12.01 -6.10
CA LEU A 17 -1.43 11.49 -5.76
C LEU A 17 -1.29 10.23 -4.88
N PRO A 18 -2.09 10.11 -3.81
CA PRO A 18 -2.11 8.92 -2.99
C PRO A 18 -2.60 7.72 -3.82
N ASP A 19 -2.05 6.54 -3.51
CA ASP A 19 -2.32 5.28 -4.20
C ASP A 19 -3.82 4.91 -4.22
N ASN A 20 -4.56 5.24 -3.17
CA ASN A 20 -6.02 5.06 -3.08
C ASN A 20 -6.83 5.90 -4.08
N LYS A 21 -6.22 6.92 -4.70
CA LYS A 21 -6.83 7.71 -5.79
C LYS A 21 -6.37 7.27 -7.16
N THR A 22 -5.48 6.28 -7.22
CA THR A 22 -4.79 5.88 -8.45
C THR A 22 -4.83 4.37 -8.62
N GLU A 23 -5.94 3.75 -8.23
CA GLU A 23 -6.23 2.32 -8.36
C GLU A 23 -5.12 1.44 -7.76
N GLY A 24 -4.48 1.88 -6.66
CA GLY A 24 -3.41 1.12 -6.00
C GLY A 24 -2.05 1.14 -6.72
N LEU A 25 -1.89 1.98 -7.75
CA LEU A 25 -0.61 2.20 -8.42
C LEU A 25 0.02 3.53 -7.96
N PRO A 26 1.12 3.52 -7.20
CA PRO A 26 1.74 4.75 -6.70
C PRO A 26 2.42 5.54 -7.83
N GLY A 27 2.56 6.86 -7.65
CA GLY A 27 3.31 7.69 -8.61
C GLY A 27 4.83 7.51 -8.46
N TYR A 28 5.32 7.50 -7.22
CA TYR A 28 6.68 7.11 -6.86
C TYR A 28 6.65 5.83 -6.05
N LEU A 29 7.50 4.87 -6.41
CA LEU A 29 7.63 3.59 -5.74
C LEU A 29 9.03 3.49 -5.12
N PRO A 30 9.20 3.89 -3.84
CA PRO A 30 10.50 3.77 -3.17
C PRO A 30 10.75 2.31 -2.84
N ILE A 31 11.84 1.75 -3.39
CA ILE A 31 12.18 0.35 -3.21
C ILE A 31 13.66 0.15 -2.97
N VAL A 32 13.97 -0.85 -2.14
CA VAL A 32 15.32 -1.28 -1.78
C VAL A 32 15.37 -2.80 -1.95
N PRO A 33 16.41 -3.35 -2.58
CA PRO A 33 16.59 -4.80 -2.65
C PRO A 33 16.47 -5.43 -1.26
N ASN A 34 15.84 -6.60 -1.18
CA ASN A 34 15.52 -7.35 0.04
C ASN A 34 14.42 -6.78 0.94
N MET A 35 13.77 -5.69 0.57
CA MET A 35 12.65 -5.18 1.35
C MET A 35 11.39 -6.04 1.23
N SER A 36 10.54 -5.97 2.25
CA SER A 36 9.18 -6.53 2.18
C SER A 36 8.29 -5.66 1.29
N VAL A 37 7.59 -6.29 0.36
CA VAL A 37 6.64 -5.66 -0.55
C VAL A 37 5.28 -6.35 -0.49
N LEU A 38 4.21 -5.58 -0.67
CA LEU A 38 2.83 -6.02 -0.71
C LEU A 38 2.34 -5.94 -2.15
N ILE A 39 1.78 -7.03 -2.67
CA ILE A 39 1.10 -7.02 -3.97
C ILE A 39 -0.22 -6.26 -3.82
N THR A 40 -0.49 -5.28 -4.70
CA THR A 40 -1.69 -4.42 -4.61
C THR A 40 -2.88 -4.91 -5.43
N HIS A 41 -2.71 -5.93 -6.28
CA HIS A 41 -3.75 -6.46 -7.17
C HIS A 41 -3.76 -7.99 -7.25
N ASN A 42 -4.86 -8.55 -7.75
CA ASN A 42 -4.95 -9.98 -8.03
C ASN A 42 -4.24 -10.27 -9.35
N ILE A 43 -3.18 -11.07 -9.30
CA ILE A 43 -2.39 -11.44 -10.48
C ILE A 43 -2.73 -12.89 -10.88
N ALA A 44 -2.56 -13.83 -9.94
CA ALA A 44 -2.82 -15.25 -10.13
C ALA A 44 -3.25 -15.85 -8.78
N THR A 45 -4.55 -15.75 -8.50
CA THR A 45 -5.15 -16.14 -7.21
C THR A 45 -4.96 -17.63 -6.89
N GLU A 46 -4.98 -18.46 -7.91
CA GLU A 46 -4.73 -19.91 -7.89
C GLU A 46 -3.30 -20.26 -7.48
N LEU A 47 -2.36 -19.34 -7.71
CA LEU A 47 -0.97 -19.45 -7.28
C LEU A 47 -0.70 -18.69 -5.98
N HIS A 48 -1.75 -18.19 -5.30
CA HIS A 48 -1.66 -17.32 -4.11
C HIS A 48 -0.92 -15.98 -4.34
N ILE A 49 -0.93 -15.48 -5.59
CA ILE A 49 -0.42 -14.17 -5.96
C ILE A 49 -1.61 -13.20 -6.06
N SER A 50 -2.07 -12.70 -4.92
CA SER A 50 -3.26 -11.87 -4.81
C SER A 50 -3.01 -10.56 -4.07
N ASN A 51 -3.99 -9.66 -4.11
CA ASN A 51 -3.94 -8.41 -3.35
C ASN A 51 -3.76 -8.72 -1.86
N GLY A 52 -2.71 -8.16 -1.26
CA GLY A 52 -2.38 -8.37 0.13
C GLY A 52 -1.39 -9.52 0.39
N SER A 53 -0.91 -10.20 -0.66
CA SER A 53 0.23 -11.11 -0.58
C SER A 53 1.50 -10.32 -0.27
N ILE A 54 2.25 -10.75 0.74
CA ILE A 54 3.52 -10.17 1.12
C ILE A 54 4.64 -11.03 0.53
N GLY A 55 5.65 -10.38 -0.03
CA GLY A 55 6.86 -11.04 -0.53
C GLY A 55 8.10 -10.21 -0.26
N ARG A 56 9.25 -10.75 -0.64
CA ARG A 56 10.54 -10.07 -0.56
C ARG A 56 10.98 -9.64 -1.95
N LEU A 57 11.24 -8.35 -2.13
CA LEU A 57 11.80 -7.83 -3.38
C LEU A 57 13.24 -8.34 -3.54
N VAL A 58 13.54 -9.00 -4.64
CA VAL A 58 14.90 -9.48 -4.95
C VAL A 58 15.63 -8.45 -5.80
N LYS A 59 15.06 -8.08 -6.94
CA LYS A 59 15.61 -7.05 -7.85
C LYS A 59 14.54 -6.49 -8.76
N VAL A 60 14.81 -5.32 -9.32
CA VAL A 60 14.04 -4.76 -10.44
C VAL A 60 14.87 -4.88 -11.70
N VAL A 61 14.25 -5.34 -12.77
CA VAL A 61 14.86 -5.48 -14.09
C VAL A 61 14.29 -4.37 -14.99
N TYR A 62 15.16 -3.71 -15.73
CA TYR A 62 14.87 -2.57 -16.60
C TYR A 62 15.85 -2.58 -17.79
N GLU A 63 15.45 -1.97 -18.90
CA GLU A 63 16.07 -2.16 -20.23
C GLU A 63 17.42 -1.44 -20.39
N ASP A 64 17.63 -0.27 -19.76
CA ASP A 64 18.91 0.47 -19.81
C ASP A 64 19.15 1.30 -18.54
N GLU A 65 20.38 1.25 -18.01
CA GLU A 65 20.89 2.14 -16.95
C GLU A 65 21.06 3.61 -17.43
N GLU A 66 21.13 3.86 -18.75
CA GLU A 66 21.36 5.18 -19.35
C GLU A 66 20.11 6.09 -19.43
N GLN A 67 18.89 5.58 -19.18
CA GLN A 67 17.67 6.39 -19.05
C GLN A 67 17.36 6.79 -17.59
N SER A 68 18.29 6.48 -16.67
CA SER A 68 18.31 6.99 -15.31
C SER A 68 18.70 8.46 -15.36
N TYR A 69 17.79 9.37 -14.99
CA TYR A 69 18.16 10.77 -14.86
C TYR A 69 18.92 10.98 -13.55
N ASP A 70 19.99 11.76 -13.65
CA ASP A 70 20.83 12.20 -12.54
C ASP A 70 20.00 12.86 -11.44
N ALA A 71 20.38 12.63 -10.19
CA ALA A 71 19.67 13.01 -8.97
C ALA A 71 19.57 14.54 -8.74
N SER A 72 20.12 15.36 -9.65
CA SER A 72 20.23 16.82 -9.53
C SER A 72 18.89 17.58 -9.50
N ALA A 73 17.76 16.92 -9.81
CA ALA A 73 16.42 17.54 -9.73
C ALA A 73 15.74 17.40 -8.34
N PHE A 74 16.28 16.59 -7.45
CA PHE A 74 15.76 16.42 -6.09
C PHE A 74 16.88 16.75 -5.10
N SER A 75 16.85 17.97 -4.56
CA SER A 75 17.85 18.57 -3.68
C SER A 75 18.51 17.58 -2.69
N ASP A 76 19.84 17.62 -2.67
CA ASP A 76 20.75 16.94 -1.75
C ASP A 76 20.23 16.93 -0.29
N SER A 77 19.94 15.72 0.22
CA SER A 77 19.94 15.30 1.65
C SER A 77 18.93 14.19 1.97
N THR A 78 17.96 13.91 1.09
CA THR A 78 16.84 12.99 1.44
C THR A 78 17.09 11.53 1.06
N PHE A 79 17.88 11.25 0.02
CA PHE A 79 18.12 9.89 -0.47
C PHE A 79 19.61 9.53 -0.46
N PRO A 80 19.97 8.25 -0.22
CA PRO A 80 21.34 7.77 -0.34
C PRO A 80 21.94 8.06 -1.72
N SER A 81 23.25 8.25 -1.78
CA SER A 81 23.99 8.56 -3.02
C SER A 81 23.90 7.48 -4.10
N ASN A 82 23.53 6.25 -3.75
CA ASN A 82 23.35 5.13 -4.67
C ASN A 82 21.89 4.94 -5.15
N THR A 83 21.03 5.96 -4.98
CA THR A 83 19.63 5.89 -5.42
C THR A 83 19.51 6.04 -6.94
N VAL A 84 18.82 5.11 -7.59
CA VAL A 84 18.57 5.12 -9.04
C VAL A 84 17.09 5.36 -9.33
N TYR A 85 16.79 6.33 -10.21
CA TYR A 85 15.43 6.64 -10.64
C TYR A 85 15.05 5.86 -11.90
N ILE A 86 14.27 4.79 -11.72
CA ILE A 86 13.80 3.93 -12.82
C ILE A 86 12.44 4.43 -13.32
N ARG A 87 12.35 4.81 -14.60
CA ARG A 87 11.08 5.24 -15.23
C ARG A 87 10.31 4.12 -15.90
N LYS A 88 11.00 3.09 -16.39
CA LYS A 88 10.42 2.00 -17.18
C LYS A 88 10.96 0.66 -16.68
N PRO A 89 10.48 0.16 -15.53
CA PRO A 89 10.80 -1.20 -15.11
C PRO A 89 10.18 -2.19 -16.11
N LEU A 90 10.92 -3.25 -16.46
CA LEU A 90 10.38 -4.38 -17.22
C LEU A 90 9.59 -5.30 -16.29
N TYR A 91 10.15 -5.64 -15.13
CA TYR A 91 9.51 -6.40 -14.07
C TYR A 91 10.30 -6.30 -12.76
N ALA A 92 9.64 -6.60 -11.64
CA ALA A 92 10.28 -6.82 -10.35
C ALA A 92 10.24 -8.31 -10.02
N LEU A 93 11.38 -8.88 -9.62
CA LEU A 93 11.42 -10.24 -9.10
C LEU A 93 11.10 -10.21 -7.61
N VAL A 94 10.01 -10.87 -7.23
CA VAL A 94 9.53 -10.94 -5.86
C VAL A 94 9.48 -12.39 -5.42
N GLN A 95 10.13 -12.68 -4.29
CA GLN A 95 10.04 -13.97 -3.64
C GLN A 95 8.76 -14.04 -2.80
N LEU A 96 7.90 -15.00 -3.12
CA LEU A 96 6.60 -15.25 -2.48
C LEU A 96 6.60 -16.68 -1.91
N PRO A 97 6.90 -16.87 -0.61
CA PRO A 97 6.95 -18.20 0.02
C PRO A 97 5.64 -18.99 -0.08
N GLN A 98 4.51 -18.30 -0.08
CA GLN A 98 3.17 -18.87 -0.20
C GLN A 98 2.78 -19.28 -1.62
N CYS A 99 3.61 -18.96 -2.63
CA CYS A 99 3.30 -19.25 -4.01
C CYS A 99 3.44 -20.75 -4.30
N LYS A 100 2.46 -21.31 -5.00
CA LYS A 100 2.43 -22.73 -5.38
C LYS A 100 2.62 -22.90 -6.89
N LEU A 101 3.84 -22.71 -7.37
CA LEU A 101 4.17 -23.00 -8.77
C LEU A 101 4.28 -24.53 -8.97
N ALA A 102 3.38 -25.08 -9.78
CA ALA A 102 3.28 -26.52 -10.03
C ALA A 102 4.46 -27.08 -10.85
N SER A 103 5.15 -26.23 -11.61
CA SER A 103 6.35 -26.57 -12.36
C SER A 103 7.46 -25.60 -11.99
N THR A 104 8.59 -26.13 -11.52
CA THR A 104 9.84 -25.38 -11.43
C THR A 104 10.25 -24.98 -12.84
N LEU A 105 10.24 -23.68 -13.15
CA LEU A 105 10.96 -23.18 -14.32
C LEU A 105 12.44 -23.57 -14.12
N PRO A 106 13.12 -24.16 -15.13
CA PRO A 106 14.43 -24.80 -14.93
C PRO A 106 15.47 -23.91 -14.23
N ASP A 107 15.42 -22.61 -14.47
CA ASP A 107 16.37 -21.62 -13.95
C ASP A 107 15.79 -20.69 -12.86
N LEU A 108 14.52 -20.89 -12.46
CA LEU A 108 13.83 -20.01 -11.51
C LEU A 108 13.44 -20.77 -10.24
N GLN A 109 13.89 -20.25 -9.10
CA GLN A 109 13.46 -20.75 -7.79
C GLN A 109 11.92 -20.78 -7.71
N PRO A 110 11.28 -21.86 -7.23
CA PRO A 110 9.82 -22.04 -7.27
C PRO A 110 9.00 -20.99 -6.49
N THR A 111 9.65 -20.12 -5.72
CA THR A 111 9.00 -19.02 -4.99
C THR A 111 9.25 -17.65 -5.63
N LEU A 112 10.06 -17.58 -6.69
CA LEU A 112 10.43 -16.32 -7.32
C LEU A 112 9.49 -16.04 -8.49
N VAL A 113 8.80 -14.91 -8.44
CA VAL A 113 7.76 -14.55 -9.40
C VAL A 113 8.12 -13.20 -10.05
N PRO A 114 8.09 -13.10 -11.39
CA PRO A 114 8.19 -11.82 -12.07
C PRO A 114 6.85 -11.06 -11.96
N ILE A 115 6.89 -9.90 -11.31
CA ILE A 115 5.79 -8.96 -11.21
C ILE A 115 5.98 -7.89 -12.28
N VAL A 116 5.12 -7.88 -13.28
CA VAL A 116 5.17 -6.94 -14.40
C VAL A 116 4.40 -5.65 -14.09
N PRO A 117 4.77 -4.49 -14.67
CA PRO A 117 4.01 -3.26 -14.54
C PRO A 117 2.58 -3.43 -15.07
N GLU A 118 1.62 -2.84 -14.35
CA GLU A 118 0.23 -2.78 -14.77
C GLU A 118 -0.13 -1.37 -15.25
N GLN A 119 -1.03 -1.31 -16.24
CA GLN A 119 -1.55 -0.06 -16.77
C GLN A 119 -2.99 0.19 -16.28
N LYS A 120 -3.23 1.34 -15.64
CA LYS A 120 -4.56 1.78 -15.19
C LYS A 120 -4.93 3.14 -15.75
N THR A 121 -6.20 3.29 -16.11
CA THR A 121 -6.79 4.57 -16.54
C THR A 121 -7.48 5.23 -15.36
N ILE A 122 -7.07 6.44 -15.00
CA ILE A 122 -7.49 7.14 -13.78
C ILE A 122 -8.08 8.50 -14.17
N LYS A 123 -9.24 8.83 -13.60
CA LYS A 123 -9.82 10.19 -13.69
C LYS A 123 -9.36 11.02 -12.50
N VAL A 124 -8.74 12.17 -12.77
CA VAL A 124 -8.18 13.04 -11.74
C VAL A 124 -8.77 14.44 -11.87
N ASP A 125 -9.20 15.01 -10.75
CA ASP A 125 -9.60 16.41 -10.64
C ASP A 125 -8.37 17.27 -10.28
N LEU A 126 -8.05 18.24 -11.14
CA LEU A 126 -6.90 19.15 -10.99
C LEU A 126 -7.21 20.42 -10.19
N LYS A 127 -8.40 20.56 -9.60
CA LYS A 127 -8.78 21.78 -8.85
C LYS A 127 -7.76 22.25 -7.81
N SER A 128 -7.07 21.34 -7.13
CA SER A 128 -6.06 21.68 -6.12
C SER A 128 -4.72 22.11 -6.72
N CYS A 129 -4.45 21.76 -7.98
CA CYS A 129 -3.20 22.07 -8.68
C CYS A 129 -3.30 23.35 -9.53
N LEU A 130 -4.50 23.71 -9.98
CA LEU A 130 -4.71 24.84 -10.89
C LEU A 130 -4.83 26.17 -10.14
N SER A 131 -4.17 27.21 -10.65
CA SER A 131 -4.34 28.57 -10.14
C SER A 131 -5.75 29.12 -10.44
N PRO A 132 -6.26 30.10 -9.68
CA PRO A 132 -7.59 30.67 -9.91
C PRO A 132 -7.79 31.20 -11.35
N ALA A 133 -6.76 31.79 -11.95
CA ALA A 133 -6.79 32.26 -13.34
C ALA A 133 -6.92 31.10 -14.35
N GLN A 134 -6.22 29.99 -14.11
CA GLN A 134 -6.31 28.80 -14.98
C GLN A 134 -7.67 28.10 -14.88
N LYS A 135 -8.31 28.11 -13.70
CA LYS A 135 -9.66 27.56 -13.51
C LYS A 135 -10.72 28.29 -14.35
N ILE A 136 -10.61 29.61 -14.42
CA ILE A 136 -11.51 30.47 -15.21
C ILE A 136 -11.31 30.20 -16.71
N LEU A 137 -10.05 30.10 -17.16
CA LEU A 137 -9.71 29.78 -18.56
C LEU A 137 -10.25 28.41 -19.01
N LEU A 138 -10.29 27.43 -18.10
CA LEU A 138 -10.75 26.07 -18.38
C LEU A 138 -12.27 25.87 -18.28
N GLN A 139 -13.07 26.95 -18.15
CA GLN A 139 -14.52 26.88 -18.00
C GLN A 139 -14.96 25.87 -16.91
N ASN A 140 -14.21 25.79 -15.81
CA ASN A 140 -14.42 24.83 -14.72
C ASN A 140 -14.25 23.33 -15.06
N LYS A 141 -13.86 22.97 -16.28
CA LYS A 141 -13.57 21.57 -16.66
C LYS A 141 -12.16 21.19 -16.23
N THR A 142 -12.07 20.71 -14.99
CA THR A 142 -10.82 20.45 -14.26
C THR A 142 -10.45 18.97 -14.17
N THR A 143 -11.30 18.09 -14.69
CA THR A 143 -11.05 16.64 -14.71
C THR A 143 -10.29 16.22 -15.96
N ILE A 144 -9.17 15.54 -15.77
CA ILE A 144 -8.42 14.88 -16.83
C ILE A 144 -8.47 13.36 -16.66
N THR A 145 -8.26 12.63 -17.75
CA THR A 145 -8.07 11.18 -17.72
C THR A 145 -6.60 10.90 -18.03
N ILE A 146 -5.92 10.20 -17.12
CA ILE A 146 -4.52 9.82 -17.27
C ILE A 146 -4.38 8.31 -17.33
N ILE A 147 -3.26 7.85 -17.87
CA ILE A 147 -2.88 6.45 -17.85
C ILE A 147 -1.61 6.33 -17.00
N ARG A 148 -1.64 5.48 -15.98
CA ARG A 148 -0.49 5.17 -15.13
C ARG A 148 0.01 3.77 -15.43
N CYS A 149 1.31 3.63 -15.63
CA CYS A 149 2.01 2.35 -15.74
C CYS A 149 2.97 2.23 -14.57
N GLN A 150 2.80 1.24 -13.69
CA GLN A 150 3.65 1.05 -12.51
C GLN A 150 3.59 -0.41 -12.05
N LEU A 151 4.63 -0.88 -11.36
CA LEU A 151 4.59 -2.17 -10.66
C LEU A 151 3.45 -2.19 -9.61
N PRO A 152 2.59 -3.23 -9.58
CA PRO A 152 1.51 -3.37 -8.60
C PRO A 152 2.04 -3.87 -7.25
N ILE A 153 3.04 -3.18 -6.71
CA ILE A 153 3.65 -3.46 -5.40
C ILE A 153 3.84 -2.17 -4.62
N ILE A 154 3.78 -2.27 -3.29
CA ILE A 154 4.12 -1.18 -2.36
C ILE A 154 4.99 -1.70 -1.22
N PRO A 155 5.75 -0.85 -0.52
CA PRO A 155 6.43 -1.24 0.71
C PRO A 155 5.48 -1.83 1.75
N ALA A 156 5.89 -2.92 2.39
CA ALA A 156 5.08 -3.68 3.35
C ALA A 156 5.59 -3.60 4.80
N TYR A 157 6.34 -2.57 5.16
CA TYR A 157 6.86 -2.39 6.52
C TYR A 157 5.79 -1.97 7.54
N ALA A 158 4.76 -1.28 7.08
CA ALA A 158 3.62 -0.88 7.90
C ALA A 158 2.34 -1.35 7.23
N MET A 159 1.41 -1.82 8.05
CA MET A 159 0.11 -2.28 7.61
C MET A 159 -0.96 -1.61 8.45
N THR A 160 -2.02 -1.14 7.79
CA THR A 160 -3.15 -0.54 8.50
C THR A 160 -3.95 -1.61 9.24
N THR A 161 -4.65 -1.22 10.30
CA THR A 161 -5.53 -2.11 11.05
C THR A 161 -6.54 -2.85 10.16
N HIS A 162 -7.11 -2.15 9.18
CA HIS A 162 -8.06 -2.75 8.24
C HIS A 162 -7.40 -3.82 7.35
N LYS A 163 -6.13 -3.63 6.95
CA LYS A 163 -5.40 -4.57 6.10
C LYS A 163 -4.86 -5.78 6.88
N CYS A 164 -4.67 -5.65 8.19
CA CYS A 164 -4.26 -6.77 9.03
C CYS A 164 -5.43 -7.66 9.48
N GLN A 165 -6.67 -7.20 9.36
CA GLN A 165 -7.86 -7.95 9.76
C GLN A 165 -7.91 -9.32 9.08
N GLY A 166 -8.14 -10.37 9.89
CA GLY A 166 -8.20 -11.76 9.41
C GLY A 166 -6.83 -12.42 9.17
N LYS A 167 -5.72 -11.69 9.36
CA LYS A 167 -4.36 -12.28 9.32
C LYS A 167 -3.92 -12.73 10.71
N THR A 168 -3.00 -13.69 10.73
CA THR A 168 -2.18 -14.03 11.90
C THR A 168 -0.77 -13.52 11.63
N LEU A 169 -0.20 -12.77 12.56
CA LEU A 169 1.13 -12.17 12.46
C LEU A 169 2.08 -12.84 13.44
N GLU A 170 3.30 -13.15 12.98
CA GLU A 170 4.32 -13.81 13.80
C GLU A 170 4.94 -12.87 14.83
N SER A 171 5.22 -11.63 14.44
CA SER A 171 5.70 -10.59 15.34
C SER A 171 5.49 -9.19 14.76
N GLY A 172 5.47 -8.16 15.61
CA GLY A 172 5.31 -6.78 15.12
C GLY A 172 5.17 -5.72 16.20
N VAL A 173 5.15 -4.47 15.75
CA VAL A 173 4.93 -3.29 16.59
C VAL A 173 3.56 -2.68 16.23
N ILE A 174 2.75 -2.38 17.23
CA ILE A 174 1.42 -1.78 17.05
C ILE A 174 1.37 -0.37 17.63
N ASP A 175 0.67 0.53 16.92
CA ASP A 175 0.27 1.83 17.46
C ASP A 175 -1.25 1.85 17.61
N ILE A 176 -1.70 1.94 18.87
CA ILE A 176 -3.13 1.95 19.23
C ILE A 176 -3.61 3.34 19.63
N VAL A 177 -2.74 4.34 19.58
CA VAL A 177 -3.13 5.72 19.88
C VAL A 177 -3.82 6.30 18.64
N PRO A 178 -5.07 6.77 18.75
CA PRO A 178 -5.79 7.32 17.60
C PRO A 178 -5.14 8.60 17.10
N PRO A 179 -5.28 8.94 15.81
CA PRO A 179 -4.83 10.22 15.26
C PRO A 179 -5.41 11.42 16.02
N PRO A 180 -4.72 12.59 15.99
CA PRO A 180 -5.29 13.83 16.49
C PRO A 180 -6.68 14.03 15.86
N HIS A 181 -7.70 14.26 16.69
CA HIS A 181 -9.12 14.42 16.30
C HIS A 181 -9.93 13.14 16.01
N ALA A 182 -9.32 11.96 16.00
CA ALA A 182 -10.06 10.70 15.89
C ALA A 182 -10.57 10.24 17.26
N LYS A 183 -11.79 9.70 17.29
CA LYS A 183 -12.32 9.06 18.50
C LYS A 183 -11.69 7.66 18.63
N PRO A 184 -11.34 7.21 19.86
CA PRO A 184 -10.94 5.84 20.09
C PRO A 184 -12.02 4.89 19.60
N ASP A 185 -11.63 3.94 18.74
CA ASP A 185 -12.49 2.90 18.21
C ASP A 185 -11.99 1.53 18.68
N LEU A 186 -12.93 0.64 19.02
CA LEU A 186 -12.62 -0.71 19.49
C LEU A 186 -11.90 -1.49 18.41
N ALA A 187 -12.31 -1.37 17.14
CA ALA A 187 -11.67 -2.10 16.06
C ALA A 187 -10.21 -1.66 15.88
N GLN A 188 -9.93 -0.35 16.03
CA GLN A 188 -8.56 0.19 15.96
C GLN A 188 -7.63 -0.37 17.05
N THR A 189 -8.17 -0.80 18.19
CA THR A 189 -7.39 -1.35 19.31
C THR A 189 -7.38 -2.88 19.33
N TYR A 190 -8.54 -3.51 19.25
CA TYR A 190 -8.69 -4.96 19.35
C TYR A 190 -8.17 -5.72 18.13
N VAL A 191 -8.43 -5.22 16.91
CA VAL A 191 -8.00 -5.90 15.69
C VAL A 191 -6.48 -6.08 15.64
N PRO A 192 -5.62 -5.06 15.84
CA PRO A 192 -4.18 -5.25 15.75
C PRO A 192 -3.64 -6.15 16.87
N ILE A 193 -4.16 -6.04 18.10
CA ILE A 193 -3.75 -6.90 19.23
C ILE A 193 -4.09 -8.37 18.95
N SER A 194 -5.29 -8.64 18.45
CA SER A 194 -5.76 -10.01 18.16
C SER A 194 -5.11 -10.67 16.95
N ARG A 195 -4.17 -10.01 16.25
CA ARG A 195 -3.44 -10.63 15.14
C ARG A 195 -2.25 -11.47 15.61
N PHE A 196 -1.79 -11.29 16.84
CA PHE A 196 -0.66 -12.01 17.40
C PHE A 196 -1.11 -13.18 18.25
N THR A 197 -0.35 -14.27 18.23
CA THR A 197 -0.65 -15.50 18.99
C THR A 197 -0.08 -15.49 20.41
N SER A 198 0.84 -14.57 20.70
CA SER A 198 1.42 -14.38 22.04
C SER A 198 1.66 -12.90 22.33
N LEU A 199 1.80 -12.55 23.61
CA LEU A 199 2.12 -11.18 24.00
C LEU A 199 3.60 -10.85 23.69
N GLU A 200 4.49 -11.84 23.76
CA GLU A 200 5.92 -11.71 23.48
C GLU A 200 6.18 -11.39 22.00
N ALA A 201 5.27 -11.78 21.11
CA ALA A 201 5.33 -11.48 19.68
C ALA A 201 5.04 -10.00 19.34
N MET A 202 4.52 -9.21 20.28
CA MET A 202 4.03 -7.87 20.00
C MET A 202 4.67 -6.82 20.91
N ALA A 203 5.02 -5.68 20.34
CA ALA A 203 5.37 -4.47 21.10
C ALA A 203 4.39 -3.34 20.83
N ILE A 204 4.16 -2.49 21.83
CA ILE A 204 3.35 -1.28 21.68
C ILE A 204 4.30 -0.10 21.45
N LEU A 205 4.09 0.64 20.37
CA LEU A 205 5.01 1.68 19.88
C LEU A 205 5.24 2.81 20.90
N ARG A 206 4.20 3.19 21.64
CA ARG A 206 4.21 4.34 22.56
C ARG A 206 3.23 4.18 23.72
N PRO A 207 3.44 4.89 24.84
CA PRO A 207 2.49 4.91 25.94
C PRO A 207 1.10 5.38 25.50
N PHE A 208 0.05 4.83 26.12
CA PHE A 208 -1.34 5.13 25.81
C PHE A 208 -2.20 5.16 27.08
N PRO A 209 -3.25 6.01 27.15
CA PRO A 209 -4.18 6.00 28.28
C PRO A 209 -5.02 4.72 28.30
N ARG A 210 -5.26 4.15 29.49
CA ARG A 210 -6.09 2.94 29.68
C ARG A 210 -7.50 3.06 29.09
N SER A 211 -8.02 4.27 28.93
CA SER A 211 -9.32 4.53 28.31
C SER A 211 -9.42 4.04 26.87
N ILE A 212 -8.30 3.91 26.14
CA ILE A 212 -8.27 3.38 24.77
C ILE A 212 -8.64 1.90 24.71
N LEU A 213 -8.35 1.13 25.78
CA LEU A 213 -8.71 -0.29 25.84
C LEU A 213 -10.21 -0.51 26.08
N ASN A 214 -10.90 0.51 26.61
CA ASN A 214 -12.32 0.45 26.97
C ASN A 214 -13.13 1.56 26.27
N PRO A 215 -13.17 1.59 24.93
CA PRO A 215 -14.00 2.54 24.20
C PRO A 215 -15.49 2.21 24.40
N LYS A 216 -16.35 3.22 24.28
CA LYS A 216 -17.80 3.02 24.38
C LYS A 216 -18.29 2.09 23.27
N HIS A 217 -18.92 0.98 23.64
CA HIS A 217 -19.54 0.07 22.69
C HIS A 217 -20.82 0.66 22.11
N HIS A 218 -21.08 0.40 20.82
CA HIS A 218 -22.38 0.69 20.24
C HIS A 218 -23.46 -0.15 20.95
N PRO A 219 -24.59 0.43 21.42
CA PRO A 219 -25.61 -0.29 22.19
C PRO A 219 -26.13 -1.55 21.48
N ALA A 220 -26.29 -1.49 20.15
CA ALA A 220 -26.74 -2.62 19.35
C ALA A 220 -25.77 -3.82 19.40
N MET A 221 -24.46 -3.59 19.45
CA MET A 221 -23.47 -4.69 19.56
C MET A 221 -23.58 -5.38 20.92
N LYS A 222 -23.76 -4.59 21.99
CA LYS A 222 -23.95 -5.13 23.35
C LYS A 222 -25.24 -5.95 23.45
N ALA A 223 -26.35 -5.42 22.93
CA ALA A 223 -27.63 -6.13 22.89
C ALA A 223 -27.52 -7.42 22.06
N GLY A 224 -26.81 -7.38 20.93
CA GLY A 224 -26.55 -8.56 20.10
C GLY A 224 -25.75 -9.64 20.84
N LEU A 225 -24.67 -9.28 21.53
CA LEU A 225 -23.88 -10.19 22.37
C LEU A 225 -24.72 -10.81 23.49
N GLN A 226 -25.52 -10.01 24.19
CA GLN A 226 -26.41 -10.48 25.25
C GLN A 226 -27.44 -11.49 24.73
N ARG A 227 -28.03 -11.23 23.55
CA ARG A 227 -28.94 -12.15 22.88
C ARG A 227 -28.27 -13.48 22.52
N LEU A 228 -27.02 -13.46 22.05
CA LEU A 228 -26.28 -14.68 21.73
C LEU A 228 -25.96 -15.49 22.99
N GLN A 229 -25.60 -14.81 24.09
CA GLN A 229 -25.36 -15.46 25.38
C GLN A 229 -26.62 -16.13 25.91
N SER A 230 -27.78 -15.47 25.83
CA SER A 230 -29.04 -16.04 26.31
C SER A 230 -29.45 -17.30 25.55
N ILE A 231 -29.13 -17.40 24.26
CA ILE A 231 -29.41 -18.59 23.44
C ILE A 231 -28.57 -19.78 23.91
N ASN A 232 -27.26 -19.57 24.13
CA ASN A 232 -26.34 -20.62 24.56
C ASN A 232 -26.60 -21.12 25.99
N SER A 233 -27.35 -20.36 26.81
CA SER A 233 -27.71 -20.75 28.18
C SER A 233 -29.06 -21.48 28.29
N THR A 234 -29.73 -21.76 27.17
CA THR A 234 -31.03 -22.44 27.12
C THR A 234 -30.94 -23.92 26.74
N ASP A 235 -29.72 -24.44 26.57
CA ASP A 235 -29.40 -25.88 26.52
C ASP A 235 -28.71 -26.30 27.83
#